data_AF-A0A0S2SHS0-F1
#
_entry.id   AF-A0A0S2SHS0-F1
#
_cell.length_a   1.000
_cell.length_b   1.000
_cell.length_c   1.000
_cell.angle_alpha   90.00
_cell.angle_beta   90.00
_cell.angle_gamma   90.00
#
_symmetry.space_group_name_H-M   'P 1'
#
loop_
_entity.id
_entity.type
_entity.pdbx_description
1 polymer ?
#
loop_
_entity_poly.entity_id
_entity_poly.type
_entity_poly.pdbx_seq_one_letter_code
_entity_poly.pdbx_strand_id
1 'polypeptide(L)' 'MKGDEIARQVAKNPNGYLALATQAAQLEREERYAAALEMWKAAAKAAKNPLNVEYSRQRTDLCLTCIHRFGKRAA' A
#
# COMPACT_ATOMS: atom_id res chain seq x y z
N MET A 1 23.27 6.56 -0.18
CA MET A 1 22.11 6.69 0.73
C MET A 1 21.12 5.58 0.42
N LYS A 2 20.47 4.99 1.44
CA LYS A 2 19.58 3.83 1.29
C LYS A 2 18.27 4.14 0.52
N GLY A 3 17.87 5.42 0.46
CA GLY A 3 16.67 5.89 -0.25
C GLY A 3 16.77 5.81 -1.78
N ASP A 4 17.94 6.10 -2.37
CA ASP A 4 18.18 5.98 -3.81
C ASP A 4 18.02 4.56 -4.33
N GLU A 5 18.40 3.57 -3.53
CA GLU A 5 18.33 2.16 -3.91
C GLU A 5 16.88 1.66 -3.96
N ILE A 6 16.06 2.11 -3.01
CA ILE A 6 14.61 1.83 -3.00
C ILE A 6 13.95 2.46 -4.22
N ALA A 7 14.26 3.73 -4.53
CA ALA A 7 13.72 4.42 -5.70
C ALA A 7 14.08 3.70 -7.01
N ARG A 8 15.33 3.24 -7.15
CA ARG A 8 15.77 2.43 -8.31
C ARG A 8 15.04 1.09 -8.40
N GLN A 9 14.81 0.43 -7.27
CA GLN A 9 14.10 -0.84 -7.22
C GLN A 9 12.62 -0.71 -7.59
N VAL A 10 11.98 0.38 -7.16
CA VAL A 10 10.61 0.76 -7.56
C VAL A 10 10.55 1.06 -9.06
N ALA A 11 11.51 1.84 -9.59
CA ALA A 11 11.58 2.14 -11.02
C ALA A 11 11.78 0.88 -11.88
N LYS A 12 12.55 -0.10 -11.40
CA LYS A 12 12.84 -1.35 -12.11
C LYS A 12 11.65 -2.32 -12.14
N ASN A 13 10.78 -2.28 -11.12
CA ASN A 13 9.58 -3.10 -11.08
C ASN A 13 8.41 -2.32 -10.46
N PRO A 14 7.69 -1.51 -11.27
CA PRO A 14 6.59 -0.67 -10.78
C PRO A 14 5.42 -1.49 -10.24
N ASN A 15 5.29 -2.75 -10.66
CA ASN A 15 4.27 -3.69 -10.18
C ASN A 15 4.80 -4.64 -9.10
N GLY A 16 6.02 -4.42 -8.61
CA GLY A 16 6.61 -5.20 -7.54
C GLY A 16 5.99 -4.83 -6.19
N TYR A 17 6.02 -5.78 -5.24
CA TYR A 17 5.52 -5.57 -3.88
C TYR A 17 6.01 -4.25 -3.27
N LEU A 18 7.30 -3.96 -3.34
CA LEU A 18 7.89 -2.76 -2.71
C LEU A 18 7.35 -1.46 -3.32
N ALA A 19 7.14 -1.41 -4.64
CA ALA A 19 6.57 -0.26 -5.34
C ALA A 19 5.12 -0.03 -4.91
N LEU A 20 4.31 -1.08 -4.96
CA LEU A 20 2.90 -1.03 -4.59
C LEU A 20 2.70 -0.70 -3.11
N ALA A 21 3.50 -1.30 -2.22
CA ALA A 21 3.46 -1.02 -0.78
C ALA A 21 3.88 0.41 -0.45
N THR A 22 4.90 0.94 -1.14
CA THR A 22 5.35 2.34 -0.96
C THR A 22 4.26 3.31 -1.41
N GLN A 23 3.64 3.06 -2.57
CA GLN A 23 2.54 3.88 -3.07
C GLN A 23 1.32 3.79 -2.16
N ALA A 24 0.97 2.61 -1.67
CA ALA A 24 -0.13 2.41 -0.73
C ALA A 24 0.10 3.18 0.58
N ALA A 25 1.32 3.11 1.14
CA ALA A 25 1.67 3.85 2.36
C ALA A 25 1.61 5.37 2.17
N GLN A 26 1.98 5.88 0.98
CA GLN A 26 1.86 7.30 0.65
C GLN A 26 0.38 7.72 0.58
N LEU A 27 -0.48 6.92 -0.05
CA LEU A 27 -1.93 7.18 -0.11
C LEU A 27 -2.59 7.17 1.27
N GLU A 28 -2.15 6.29 2.18
CA GLU A 28 -2.65 6.32 3.57
C GLU A 28 -2.27 7.60 4.31
N ARG A 29 -1.06 8.13 4.08
CA ARG A 29 -0.63 9.42 4.66
C ARG A 29 -1.43 10.60 4.12
N GLU A 30 -1.90 10.50 2.88
CA GLU A 30 -2.81 11.45 2.25
C GLU A 30 -4.28 11.23 2.64
N GLU A 31 -4.57 10.30 3.56
CA GLU A 31 -5.92 9.92 4.01
C GLU A 31 -6.81 9.38 2.87
N ARG A 32 -6.20 9.00 1.73
CA ARG A 32 -6.88 8.43 0.56
C ARG A 32 -7.06 6.93 0.72
N TYR A 33 -7.75 6.54 1.80
CA TYR A 33 -7.84 5.14 2.23
C TYR A 33 -8.46 4.20 1.19
N ALA A 34 -9.40 4.67 0.36
CA ALA A 34 -9.98 3.85 -0.72
C ALA A 34 -8.94 3.50 -1.80
N ALA A 35 -8.09 4.45 -2.18
CA ALA A 35 -7.01 4.19 -3.14
C ALA A 35 -5.89 3.35 -2.50
N ALA A 36 -5.55 3.62 -1.24
CA ALA A 36 -4.58 2.84 -0.49
C ALA A 36 -5.01 1.37 -0.35
N LEU A 37 -6.29 1.12 -0.11
CA LEU A 37 -6.88 -0.21 -0.02
C LEU A 37 -6.60 -1.05 -1.27
N GLU A 38 -6.90 -0.50 -2.44
CA GLU A 38 -6.69 -1.21 -3.71
C GLU A 38 -5.20 -1.46 -3.97
N MET A 39 -4.33 -0.51 -3.60
CA MET A 39 -2.88 -0.68 -3.71
C MET A 39 -2.34 -1.75 -2.75
N TRP A 40 -2.84 -1.85 -1.52
CA TRP A 40 -2.46 -2.93 -0.59
C TRP A 40 -2.92 -4.31 -1.05
N LYS A 41 -4.12 -4.41 -1.65
CA LYS A 41 -4.57 -5.66 -2.29
C LYS A 41 -3.65 -6.07 -3.44
N ALA A 42 -3.22 -5.11 -4.26
CA ALA A 42 -2.26 -5.37 -5.33
C ALA A 42 -0.89 -5.79 -4.76
N ALA A 43 -0.40 -5.12 -3.72
CA ALA A 43 0.84 -5.47 -3.02
C ALA A 43 0.79 -6.90 -2.47
N ALA A 44 -0.32 -7.31 -1.85
CA ALA A 44 -0.52 -8.67 -1.35
C ALA A 44 -0.42 -9.72 -2.47
N LYS A 45 -0.94 -9.43 -3.67
CA LYS A 45 -0.85 -10.32 -4.83
C LYS A 45 0.57 -10.38 -5.42
N ALA A 46 1.29 -9.26 -5.40
CA ALA A 46 2.67 -9.18 -5.90
C ALA A 46 3.70 -9.72 -4.90
N ALA A 47 3.33 -9.87 -3.63
CA ALA A 47 4.20 -10.37 -2.57
C ALA A 47 4.51 -11.87 -2.77
N LYS A 48 5.80 -12.19 -2.85
CA LYS A 48 6.29 -13.57 -2.88
C LYS A 48 6.55 -14.14 -1.48
N ASN A 49 6.73 -13.26 -0.49
CA ASN A 49 7.00 -13.63 0.91
C ASN A 49 5.68 -13.64 1.70
N PRO A 50 5.33 -14.74 2.41
CA PRO A 50 4.15 -14.80 3.27
C PRO A 50 4.01 -13.65 4.26
N LEU A 51 5.12 -13.16 4.84
CA LEU A 51 5.09 -12.01 5.77
C LEU A 51 4.61 -10.73 5.09
N ASN A 52 5.02 -10.52 3.83
CA ASN A 52 4.59 -9.36 3.05
C ASN A 52 3.12 -9.47 2.63
N VAL A 53 2.65 -10.69 2.37
CA VAL A 53 1.23 -10.96 2.10
C VAL A 53 0.40 -10.63 3.34
N GLU A 54 0.80 -11.13 4.51
CA GLU A 54 0.09 -10.90 5.76
C GLU A 54 0.09 -9.42 6.14
N TYR A 55 1.25 -8.75 6.06
CA TYR A 55 1.36 -7.32 6.30
C TYR A 55 0.40 -6.51 5.40
N SER A 56 0.35 -6.82 4.11
CA SER A 56 -0.55 -6.16 3.16
C SER A 56 -2.03 -6.40 3.49
N ARG A 57 -2.37 -7.59 3.99
CA ARG A 57 -3.74 -7.91 4.44
C ARG A 57 -4.12 -7.10 5.67
N GLN A 58 -3.26 -7.04 6.68
CA GLN A 58 -3.50 -6.21 7.86
C GLN A 58 -3.69 -4.72 7.50
N ARG A 59 -2.93 -4.21 6.52
CA ARG A 59 -3.11 -2.84 6.02
C ARG A 59 -4.40 -2.64 5.22
N THR A 60 -4.85 -3.67 4.50
CA THR A 60 -6.16 -3.69 3.84
C THR A 60 -7.27 -3.54 4.89
N ASP A 61 -7.21 -4.29 5.99
CA ASP A 61 -8.20 -4.21 7.08
C ASP A 61 -8.20 -2.85 7.79
N LEU A 62 -7.01 -2.27 8.00
CA LEU A 62 -6.85 -0.91 8.52
C LEU A 62 -7.53 0.11 7.59
N CYS A 63 -7.25 0.05 6.29
CA CYS A 63 -7.85 0.93 5.30
C CYS A 63 -9.38 0.80 5.28
N LEU A 64 -9.92 -0.42 5.36
CA LEU A 64 -11.37 -0.65 5.47
C LEU A 64 -11.96 0.00 6.73
N THR A 65 -11.27 -0.12 7.86
CA THR A 65 -11.69 0.51 9.13
C THR A 65 -11.68 2.03 9.01
N CYS A 66 -10.63 2.62 8.42
CA CYS A 66 -10.54 4.04 8.16
C CYS A 66 -11.62 4.53 7.19
N ILE A 67 -11.92 3.77 6.14
CA ILE A 67 -13.03 4.10 5.22
C ILE A 67 -14.37 4.05 5.94
N HIS A 68 -14.63 3.06 6.79
CA HIS A 68 -15.88 3.01 7.56
C HIS A 68 -15.97 4.18 8.56
N ARG A 69 -14.84 4.56 9.17
CA ARG A 69 -14.78 5.61 10.19
C ARG A 69 -14.83 7.02 9.60
N PHE A 70 -14.17 7.24 8.47
CA PHE A 70 -13.94 8.55 7.88
C PHE A 70 -14.60 8.75 6.51
N GLY A 71 -15.16 7.70 5.90
CA GLY A 71 -15.72 7.71 4.54
C GLY A 71 -16.91 8.66 4.30
N LYS A 72 -17.40 9.35 5.34
CA LYS A 72 -18.32 10.50 5.21
C LYS A 72 -17.62 11.86 5.04
N ARG A 73 -16.29 11.96 5.17
CA ARG A 73 -15.51 13.21 5.05
C ARG A 73 -14.89 13.44 3.68
N ALA A 74 -15.18 12.57 2.71
CA ALA A 74 -14.80 12.78 1.32
C ALA A 74 -16.06 13.19 0.52
N ALA A 75 -16.51 14.42 0.72
CA ALA A 75 -17.44 15.12 -0.17
C ALA A 75 -16.94 16.56 -0.33
#